data_AF-A0A396JT71-F1
#
_entry.id   AF-A0A396JT71-F1
#
_cell.length_a   1.000
_cell.length_b   1.000
_cell.length_c   1.000
_cell.angle_alpha   90.00
_cell.angle_beta   90.00
_cell.angle_gamma   90.00
#
_symmetry.space_group_name_H-M   'P 1'
#
loop_
_entity.id
_entity.type
_entity.pdbx_description
1 polymer ?
#
loop_
_entity_poly.entity_id
_entity_poly.type
_entity_poly.pdbx_seq_one_letter_code
_entity_poly.pdbx_strand_id
1 'polypeptide(L)'
;MRRALPLYAKISQDAKATTQLCVSDFMGIITTEAVEKCNEESRKIISGEDIIRAMGRLGFEDYVGPLSLLLQNYRNHEAQFSGMSTACGFNMDGSGTGGSSSGNGQY
;
A
#
# COMPACT_ATOMS: atom_id res chain seq x y z
N MET A 1 -11.03 5.24 -11.60
CA MET A 1 -11.84 5.17 -12.84
C MET A 1 -11.68 6.37 -13.80
N ARG A 2 -11.63 7.64 -13.34
CA ARG A 2 -11.52 8.82 -14.25
C ARG A 2 -10.31 8.82 -15.20
N ARG A 3 -9.15 8.33 -14.73
CA ARG A 3 -7.93 8.21 -15.54
C ARG A 3 -8.04 7.24 -16.72
N ALA A 4 -9.00 6.32 -16.67
CA ALA A 4 -9.25 5.36 -17.75
C ALA A 4 -10.27 5.87 -18.78
N LEU A 5 -10.83 7.07 -18.58
CA LEU A 5 -11.85 7.64 -19.45
C LEU A 5 -11.38 8.96 -20.07
N PRO A 6 -11.90 9.32 -21.26
CA PRO A 6 -11.67 10.65 -21.83
C PRO A 6 -12.09 11.78 -20.88
N LEU A 7 -11.41 12.93 -20.97
CA LEU A 7 -11.58 14.07 -20.06
C LEU A 7 -13.04 14.54 -19.92
N TYR A 8 -13.82 14.45 -20.98
CA TYR A 8 -15.22 14.89 -21.04
C TYR A 8 -16.26 13.80 -20.72
N ALA A 9 -15.83 12.58 -20.39
CA ALA A 9 -16.75 11.50 -20.06
C ALA A 9 -17.47 11.80 -18.73
N LYS A 10 -18.80 11.63 -18.69
CA LYS A 10 -19.59 11.74 -17.46
C LYS A 10 -19.77 10.35 -16.84
N ILE A 11 -19.67 10.26 -15.52
CA ILE A 11 -19.86 9.02 -14.76
C ILE A 11 -20.99 9.27 -13.78
N SER A 12 -22.04 8.47 -13.83
CA SER A 12 -23.15 8.51 -12.87
C SER A 12 -22.66 8.20 -11.46
N GLN A 13 -23.36 8.72 -10.44
CA GLN A 13 -23.06 8.42 -9.04
C GLN A 13 -23.26 6.93 -8.73
N ASP A 14 -24.31 6.32 -9.27
CA ASP A 14 -24.58 4.89 -9.08
C ASP A 14 -23.46 4.02 -9.66
N ALA A 15 -22.99 4.34 -10.87
CA ALA A 15 -21.88 3.62 -11.49
C ALA A 15 -20.59 3.66 -10.65
N LYS A 16 -20.33 4.80 -9.96
CA LYS A 16 -19.19 4.90 -9.04
C LYS A 16 -19.40 3.99 -7.83
N ALA A 17 -20.58 4.01 -7.23
CA ALA A 17 -20.90 3.19 -6.06
C ALA A 17 -20.80 1.69 -6.39
N THR A 18 -21.37 1.25 -7.51
CA THR A 18 -21.27 -0.14 -7.97
C THR A 18 -19.81 -0.53 -8.22
N THR A 19 -19.02 0.33 -8.87
CA THR A 19 -17.59 0.04 -9.09
C THR A 19 -16.84 -0.14 -7.76
N GLN A 20 -17.14 0.66 -6.74
CA GLN A 20 -16.52 0.51 -5.41
C GLN A 20 -16.89 -0.82 -4.76
N LEU A 21 -18.17 -1.23 -4.83
CA LEU A 21 -18.61 -2.52 -4.31
C LEU A 21 -17.90 -3.68 -5.03
N CYS A 22 -17.82 -3.62 -6.36
CA CYS A 22 -17.10 -4.63 -7.14
C CYS A 22 -15.61 -4.72 -6.74
N VAL A 23 -14.96 -3.59 -6.43
CA VAL A 23 -13.55 -3.59 -6.00
C VAL A 23 -13.41 -4.22 -4.61
N SER A 24 -14.35 -3.97 -3.70
CA SER A 24 -14.36 -4.63 -2.39
C SER A 24 -14.50 -6.15 -2.53
N ASP A 25 -15.43 -6.60 -3.38
CA ASP A 25 -15.65 -8.02 -3.64
C ASP A 25 -14.43 -8.64 -4.34
N PHE A 26 -13.81 -7.94 -5.28
CA PHE A 26 -12.59 -8.36 -5.95
C PHE A 26 -11.45 -8.62 -4.97
N MET A 27 -11.23 -7.72 -4.01
CA MET A 27 -10.23 -7.92 -2.95
C MET A 27 -10.55 -9.16 -2.10
N GLY A 28 -11.83 -9.39 -1.81
CA GLY A 28 -12.31 -10.59 -1.12
C GLY A 28 -11.97 -11.87 -1.90
N ILE A 29 -12.35 -11.93 -3.18
CA ILE A 29 -12.14 -13.09 -4.05
C ILE A 29 -10.66 -13.46 -4.14
N ILE A 30 -9.78 -12.48 -4.39
CA ILE A 30 -8.34 -12.73 -4.48
C ILE A 30 -7.77 -13.25 -3.17
N THR A 31 -8.17 -12.63 -2.06
CA THR A 31 -7.67 -13.02 -0.74
C THR A 31 -8.13 -14.43 -0.41
N THR A 32 -9.37 -14.79 -0.73
CA THR A 32 -9.91 -16.14 -0.51
C THR A 32 -9.12 -17.19 -1.31
N GLU A 33 -8.86 -16.94 -2.60
CA GLU A 33 -8.08 -17.86 -3.44
C GLU A 33 -6.64 -18.03 -2.92
N ALA A 34 -6.00 -16.94 -2.47
CA ALA A 34 -4.67 -16.98 -1.88
C ALA A 34 -4.63 -17.71 -0.52
N VAL A 35 -5.67 -17.50 0.32
CA VAL A 35 -5.84 -18.23 1.59
C VAL A 35 -5.99 -19.72 1.34
N GLU A 36 -6.79 -20.13 0.35
CA GLU A 36 -6.98 -21.53 0.01
C GLU A 36 -5.64 -22.19 -0.30
N LYS A 37 -4.81 -21.55 -1.13
CA LYS A 37 -3.47 -22.06 -1.45
C LYS A 37 -2.53 -22.11 -0.25
N CYS A 38 -2.54 -21.09 0.58
CA CYS A 38 -1.71 -21.01 1.78
C CYS A 38 -2.10 -22.13 2.77
N ASN A 39 -3.40 -22.38 2.92
CA ASN A 39 -3.95 -23.42 3.78
C ASN A 39 -3.63 -24.83 3.27
N GLU A 40 -3.67 -25.07 1.95
CA GLU A 40 -3.19 -26.32 1.33
C GLU A 40 -1.74 -26.63 1.70
N GLU A 41 -0.89 -25.61 1.83
CA GLU A 41 0.52 -25.75 2.18
C GLU A 41 0.77 -25.75 3.69
N SER A 42 -0.28 -25.84 4.51
CA SER A 42 -0.22 -25.77 5.98
C SER A 42 0.45 -24.49 6.50
N ARG A 43 0.40 -23.40 5.73
CA ARG A 43 0.89 -22.08 6.12
C ARG A 43 -0.26 -21.25 6.68
N LYS A 44 0.03 -20.45 7.71
CA LYS A 44 -0.94 -19.53 8.35
C LYS A 44 -0.78 -18.07 7.87
N ILE A 45 0.28 -17.79 7.13
CA ILE A 45 0.67 -16.46 6.68
C ILE A 45 0.66 -16.47 5.16
N ILE A 46 -0.20 -15.62 4.58
CA ILE A 46 -0.27 -15.42 3.13
C ILE A 46 0.98 -14.65 2.69
N SER A 47 1.69 -15.18 1.70
CA SER A 47 2.86 -14.54 1.09
C SER A 47 2.44 -13.72 -0.14
N GLY A 48 3.29 -12.76 -0.55
CA GLY A 48 3.09 -12.02 -1.80
C GLY A 48 3.08 -12.93 -3.04
N GLU A 49 3.77 -14.05 -2.99
CA GLU A 49 3.77 -15.07 -4.06
C GLU A 49 2.40 -15.76 -4.19
N ASP A 50 1.68 -15.96 -3.08
CA ASP A 50 0.35 -16.57 -3.09
C ASP A 50 -0.66 -15.66 -3.81
N ILE A 51 -0.53 -14.34 -3.63
CA ILE A 51 -1.37 -13.35 -4.31
C ILE A 51 -1.08 -13.34 -5.81
N ILE A 52 0.19 -13.38 -6.22
CA ILE A 52 0.58 -13.41 -7.64
C ILE A 52 0.02 -14.67 -8.32
N ARG A 53 0.08 -15.82 -7.63
CA ARG A 53 -0.49 -17.07 -8.12
C ARG A 53 -2.01 -17.01 -8.22
N ALA A 54 -2.69 -16.45 -7.20
CA ALA A 54 -4.15 -16.28 -7.21
C ALA A 54 -4.58 -15.42 -8.41
N MET A 55 -3.85 -14.35 -8.72
CA MET A 55 -4.12 -13.53 -9.91
C MET A 55 -4.02 -14.33 -11.21
N GLY A 56 -3.02 -15.20 -11.35
CA GLY A 56 -2.91 -16.09 -12.52
C GLY A 56 -4.08 -17.08 -12.63
N ARG A 57 -4.48 -17.71 -11.53
CA ARG A 57 -5.61 -18.66 -11.52
C ARG A 57 -6.96 -18.04 -11.85
N LEU A 58 -7.20 -16.82 -11.38
CA LEU A 58 -8.43 -16.08 -11.63
C LEU A 58 -8.49 -15.49 -13.04
N GLY A 59 -7.44 -15.66 -13.86
CA GLY A 59 -7.37 -15.18 -15.24
C GLY A 59 -6.84 -13.76 -15.41
N PHE A 60 -6.25 -13.17 -14.36
CA PHE A 60 -5.61 -11.85 -14.39
C PHE A 60 -4.12 -11.94 -14.75
N GLU A 61 -3.78 -12.69 -15.80
CA GLU A 61 -2.38 -12.98 -16.17
C GLU A 61 -1.57 -11.73 -16.51
N ASP A 62 -2.21 -10.71 -17.10
CA ASP A 62 -1.58 -9.42 -17.41
C ASP A 62 -1.02 -8.70 -16.16
N TYR A 63 -1.51 -9.04 -14.97
CA TYR A 63 -1.05 -8.48 -13.70
C TYR A 63 0.11 -9.26 -13.08
N VAL A 64 0.35 -10.50 -13.48
CA VAL A 64 1.38 -11.38 -12.89
C VAL A 64 2.78 -10.80 -13.08
N GLY A 65 3.11 -10.34 -14.29
CA GLY A 65 4.41 -9.75 -14.60
C GLY A 65 4.71 -8.48 -13.79
N PRO A 66 3.83 -7.45 -13.84
CA PRO A 66 3.98 -6.23 -13.06
C PRO A 66 4.05 -6.47 -11.55
N LEU A 67 3.23 -7.40 -11.01
CA LEU A 67 3.23 -7.71 -9.58
C LEU A 67 4.50 -8.43 -9.14
N SER A 68 5.05 -9.32 -9.97
CA SER A 68 6.32 -9.99 -9.70
C SER A 68 7.48 -8.99 -9.63
N LEU A 69 7.51 -8.03 -10.56
CA LEU A 69 8.49 -6.95 -10.56
C LEU A 69 8.34 -6.04 -9.33
N LEU A 70 7.10 -5.72 -8.94
CA LEU A 70 6.82 -4.95 -7.73
C LEU A 70 7.34 -5.65 -6.47
N LEU A 71 7.10 -6.96 -6.34
CA LEU A 71 7.58 -7.76 -5.21
C LEU A 71 9.11 -7.82 -5.17
N GLN A 72 9.76 -7.98 -6.32
CA GLN A 72 11.22 -7.95 -6.41
C GLN A 72 11.79 -6.59 -6.00
N ASN A 73 11.22 -5.49 -6.50
CA ASN A 73 11.64 -4.14 -6.12
C ASN A 73 11.42 -3.86 -4.64
N TYR A 74 10.32 -4.34 -4.06
CA TYR A 74 10.04 -4.21 -2.64
C TYR A 74 11.12 -4.90 -1.80
N ARG A 75 11.49 -6.14 -2.13
CA ARG A 75 12.58 -6.88 -1.46
C ARG A 75 13.93 -6.17 -1.58
N ASN A 76 14.22 -5.62 -2.77
CA ASN A 76 15.45 -4.86 -3.00
C ASN A 76 15.50 -3.56 -2.19
N HIS A 77 14.37 -2.87 -2.01
CA HIS A 77 14.27 -1.65 -1.23
C HIS A 77 14.30 -1.92 0.28
N GLU A 78 13.66 -3.00 0.74
CA GLU A 78 13.73 -3.45 2.13
C GLU A 78 15.16 -3.81 2.54
N ALA A 79 15.93 -4.45 1.63
CA ALA A 79 17.35 -4.73 1.83
C ALA A 79 18.20 -3.45 1.96
N GLN A 80 17.84 -2.36 1.27
CA GLN A 80 18.51 -1.06 1.42
C GLN A 80 18.14 -0.36 2.73
N PHE A 81 16.89 -0.50 3.18
CA PHE A 81 16.44 0.04 4.47
C PHE A 81 17.06 -0.70 5.67
N SER A 82 17.26 -2.01 5.56
CA SER A 82 17.95 -2.81 6.58
C SER A 82 19.46 -2.56 6.63
N GLY A 83 20.05 -1.96 5.58
CA GLY A 83 21.46 -1.55 5.56
C GLY A 83 21.72 -0.15 6.14
N MET A 84 20.67 0.64 6.42
CA MET A 84 20.78 2.03 6.89
C MET A 84 20.65 2.17 8.43
N SER A 85 20.63 1.08 9.19
CA SER A 85 20.48 1.09 10.66
C SER A 85 21.67 1.67 11.44
N THR A 86 22.51 2.54 10.88
CA THR A 86 23.59 3.19 11.67
C THR A 86 23.88 4.66 11.31
N ALA A 87 23.06 5.37 10.52
CA ALA A 87 23.38 6.76 10.21
C ALA A 87 22.20 7.69 9.98
N CYS A 88 21.23 7.71 10.89
CA CYS A 88 20.47 8.94 11.15
C CYS A 88 19.94 8.93 12.58
N GLY A 89 20.78 9.37 13.51
CA GLY A 89 20.34 9.77 14.84
C GLY A 89 19.34 10.91 14.70
N PHE A 90 18.06 10.58 14.85
CA PHE A 90 17.01 11.56 15.06
C PHE A 90 17.23 12.14 16.46
N ASN A 91 17.88 13.29 16.55
CA ASN A 91 17.96 14.04 17.80
C ASN A 91 16.53 14.47 18.17
N MET A 92 15.97 13.80 19.17
CA MET A 92 14.71 14.16 19.80
C MET A 92 15.03 15.18 20.90
N ASP A 93 15.22 16.46 20.54
CA ASP A 93 15.21 17.54 21.53
C ASP A 93 13.78 18.05 21.67
N GLY A 94 13.12 17.55 22.71
CA GLY A 94 11.78 17.96 23.10
C GLY A 94 11.77 18.35 24.57
N SER A 95 11.72 19.66 24.83
CA SER A 95 11.19 20.28 26.06
C SER A 95 11.27 21.80 25.86
N GLY A 96 10.28 22.65 26.08
CA GLY A 96 9.10 22.57 26.93
C GLY A 96 9.03 23.85 27.77
N THR A 97 8.10 24.74 27.41
CA THR A 97 7.35 25.66 28.30
C THR A 97 8.05 26.76 29.13
N GLY A 98 7.54 28.00 28.98
CA GLY A 98 7.06 28.79 30.13
C GLY A 98 7.73 30.13 30.44
N GLY A 99 6.95 31.23 30.35
CA GLY A 99 6.87 32.23 31.43
C GLY A 99 7.71 33.51 31.37
N SER A 100 7.00 34.63 31.10
CA SER A 100 7.03 35.89 31.87
C SER A 100 8.19 36.91 31.73
N SER A 101 7.77 38.11 31.28
CA SER A 101 8.05 39.45 31.84
C SER A 101 9.29 40.25 31.44
N SER A 102 9.02 41.57 31.33
CA SER A 102 9.91 42.73 31.47
C SER A 102 10.61 43.30 30.23
N GLY A 103 10.01 44.37 29.70
CA GLY A 103 10.63 45.70 29.78
C GLY A 103 11.70 46.10 28.74
N ASN A 104 11.35 47.18 28.03
CA ASN A 104 12.19 48.36 27.73
C ASN A 104 12.79 48.51 26.31
N GLY A 105 12.43 49.63 25.67
CA GLY A 105 13.41 50.61 25.16
C GLY A 105 13.82 50.58 23.68
N GLN A 106 13.32 51.59 22.95
CA GLN A 106 13.96 52.38 21.86
C GLN A 106 14.34 51.63 20.57
N TYR A 107 14.16 52.14 19.34
CA TYR A 107 13.99 53.49 18.80
C TYR A 107 12.84 53.52 17.77
#